data_AF-A0A0B4DU83-F1
#
_entry.id   AF-A0A0B4DU83-F1
#
_cell.length_a   1.000
_cell.length_b   1.000
_cell.length_c   1.000
_cell.angle_alpha   90.00
_cell.angle_beta   90.00
_cell.angle_gamma   90.00
#
_symmetry.space_group_name_H-M   'P 1'
#
loop_
_entity.id
_entity.type
_entity.pdbx_description
1 polymer ?
#
loop_
_entity_poly.entity_id
_entity_poly.type
_entity_poly.pdbx_seq_one_letter_code
_entity_poly.pdbx_strand_id
1 'polypeptide(L)'
;MVSGGVRPWEYSAFPVTVAAVRRVTPNFQRVTLTGPMLRHFAPWGLDQRIKLVLPLPEVGIVDVGLRKVPTPHPREWYTRWKSLPASQRNPLRTYTPAAIRPDEAEIDVDVFLHEPAGPASHWAMTCAPGDELMVTGPDARAGYTGYGIHFTPPTSPTRLLLVGDASAIPAMRNIVQTHRHATRIEVLAELADADDLGEGGLATLTTAVAPDVSPGSALERLVRGWADAASAPLRDDATSYVWIAGETGAVARIRRHLTSVGGITPKRVSFLGYWKHGGPLVD
;
A
#
# COMPACT_ATOMS: atom_id res chain seq x y z
N MET A 1 -8.12 -33.99 -15.93
CA MET A 1 -6.83 -33.99 -15.21
C MET A 1 -5.94 -32.94 -15.83
N VAL A 2 -5.83 -31.76 -15.22
CA VAL A 2 -4.88 -30.73 -15.66
C VAL A 2 -3.60 -30.99 -14.88
N SER A 3 -2.55 -31.35 -15.61
CA SER A 3 -1.21 -31.64 -15.08
C SER A 3 -0.70 -30.50 -14.18
N GLY A 4 -0.34 -30.85 -12.95
CA GLY A 4 0.23 -29.96 -11.95
C GLY A 4 1.64 -29.50 -12.31
N GLY A 5 1.73 -28.47 -13.16
CA GLY A 5 2.93 -27.65 -13.28
C GLY A 5 2.97 -26.65 -12.13
N VAL A 6 4.00 -26.74 -11.27
CA VAL A 6 4.30 -25.73 -10.25
C VAL A 6 4.41 -24.38 -10.94
N ARG A 7 3.57 -23.42 -10.56
CA ARG A 7 3.62 -22.07 -11.10
C ARG A 7 4.73 -21.29 -10.38
N PRO A 8 5.81 -20.88 -11.06
CA PRO A 8 7.02 -20.42 -10.37
C PRO A 8 7.10 -18.91 -10.11
N TRP A 9 6.00 -18.14 -10.22
CA TRP A 9 6.04 -16.69 -10.00
C TRP A 9 4.89 -16.15 -9.14
N GLU A 10 5.21 -15.08 -8.44
CA GLU A 10 4.56 -14.66 -7.19
C GLU A 10 3.19 -14.05 -7.40
N TYR A 11 2.99 -13.31 -8.50
CA TYR A 11 1.77 -12.53 -8.77
C TYR A 11 1.00 -13.04 -10.00
N SER A 12 -0.32 -12.96 -9.92
CA SER A 12 -1.27 -13.24 -11.00
C SER A 12 -2.10 -12.01 -11.31
N ALA A 13 -2.73 -12.01 -12.49
CA ALA A 13 -3.73 -11.00 -12.82
C ALA A 13 -5.14 -11.55 -12.56
N PHE A 14 -5.99 -10.69 -12.03
CA PHE A 14 -7.37 -10.95 -11.67
C PHE A 14 -8.23 -9.91 -12.41
N PRO A 15 -9.04 -10.33 -13.39
CA PRO A 15 -10.08 -9.47 -13.95
C PRO A 15 -11.11 -9.17 -12.87
N VAL A 16 -11.43 -7.89 -12.71
CA VAL A 16 -12.39 -7.42 -11.71
C VAL A 16 -13.25 -6.31 -12.30
N THR A 17 -14.41 -6.11 -11.68
CA THR A 17 -15.25 -4.93 -11.87
C THR A 17 -15.34 -4.16 -10.56
N VAL A 18 -15.65 -2.87 -10.66
CA VAL A 18 -16.08 -2.08 -9.49
C VAL A 18 -17.44 -2.60 -9.02
N ALA A 19 -17.54 -2.96 -7.76
CA ALA A 19 -18.79 -3.35 -7.10
C ALA A 19 -19.46 -2.15 -6.42
N ALA A 20 -18.66 -1.32 -5.75
CA ALA A 20 -19.13 -0.16 -5.01
C ALA A 20 -18.04 0.92 -4.92
N VAL A 21 -18.48 2.16 -4.76
CA VAL A 21 -17.60 3.32 -4.55
C VAL A 21 -18.17 4.15 -3.40
N ARG A 22 -17.34 4.52 -2.42
CA ARG A 22 -17.74 5.42 -1.33
C ARG A 22 -16.60 6.30 -0.85
N ARG A 23 -16.90 7.53 -0.47
CA ARG A 23 -15.96 8.40 0.25
C ARG A 23 -15.88 7.95 1.72
N VAL A 24 -14.69 7.64 2.23
CA VAL A 24 -14.51 7.09 3.60
C VAL A 24 -13.94 8.10 4.58
N THR A 25 -13.18 9.06 4.07
CA THR A 25 -12.71 10.28 4.76
C THR A 25 -12.63 11.40 3.71
N PRO A 26 -12.32 12.66 4.06
CA PRO A 26 -12.29 13.76 3.10
C PRO A 26 -11.48 13.46 1.83
N ASN A 27 -10.31 12.84 1.93
CA ASN A 27 -9.42 12.58 0.80
C ASN A 27 -9.23 11.09 0.48
N PHE A 28 -9.98 10.16 1.08
CA PHE A 28 -9.94 8.75 0.69
C PHE A 28 -11.26 8.27 0.10
N GLN A 29 -11.18 7.74 -1.12
CA GLN A 29 -12.29 7.06 -1.78
C GLN A 29 -12.03 5.56 -1.79
N ARG A 30 -12.90 4.81 -1.14
CA ARG A 30 -12.89 3.35 -1.19
C ARG A 30 -13.58 2.88 -2.46
N VAL A 31 -12.88 2.05 -3.22
CA VAL A 31 -13.41 1.30 -4.34
C VAL A 31 -13.39 -0.17 -3.96
N THR A 32 -14.57 -0.79 -3.91
CA THR A 32 -14.70 -2.24 -3.72
C THR A 32 -14.67 -2.90 -5.10
N LEU A 33 -13.77 -3.84 -5.27
CA LEU A 33 -13.53 -4.60 -6.49
C LEU A 33 -14.05 -6.01 -6.30
N THR A 34 -14.76 -6.54 -7.29
CA THR A 34 -15.28 -7.91 -7.27
C THR A 34 -14.92 -8.67 -8.55
N GLY A 35 -14.79 -9.98 -8.44
CA GLY A 35 -14.60 -10.85 -9.59
C GLY A 35 -14.37 -12.28 -9.16
N PRO A 36 -14.92 -13.29 -9.85
CA PRO A 36 -14.93 -14.67 -9.36
C PRO A 36 -13.53 -15.25 -9.10
N MET A 37 -12.50 -14.74 -9.78
CA MET A 37 -11.11 -15.17 -9.56
C MET A 37 -10.51 -14.65 -8.25
N LEU A 38 -11.09 -13.64 -7.61
CA LEU A 38 -10.63 -13.10 -6.33
C LEU A 38 -10.75 -14.09 -5.17
N ARG A 39 -11.52 -15.17 -5.31
CA ARG A 39 -11.49 -16.31 -4.36
C ARG A 39 -10.11 -16.97 -4.21
N HIS A 40 -9.24 -16.77 -5.21
CA HIS A 40 -7.86 -17.25 -5.19
C HIS A 40 -6.86 -16.15 -4.79
N PHE A 41 -7.33 -14.94 -4.52
CA PHE A 41 -6.46 -13.83 -4.12
C PHE A 41 -5.99 -14.04 -2.68
N ALA A 42 -4.69 -13.92 -2.45
CA ALA A 42 -4.13 -14.25 -1.15
C ALA A 42 -4.12 -13.04 -0.18
N PRO A 43 -4.68 -13.15 1.04
CA PRO A 43 -4.67 -12.08 2.04
C PRO A 43 -3.49 -12.22 3.02
N TRP A 44 -2.25 -12.22 2.52
CA TRP A 44 -1.10 -12.64 3.34
C TRP A 44 -0.48 -11.54 4.23
N GLY A 45 -0.71 -10.27 3.96
CA GLY A 45 -0.03 -9.18 4.68
C GLY A 45 -0.85 -7.92 4.87
N LEU A 46 -0.52 -7.18 5.93
CA LEU A 46 -1.22 -5.97 6.34
C LEU A 46 -0.80 -4.75 5.51
N ASP A 47 0.44 -4.73 5.01
CA ASP A 47 0.96 -3.75 4.06
C ASP A 47 1.18 -4.35 2.66
N GLN A 48 0.48 -5.44 2.36
CA GLN A 48 0.61 -6.18 1.11
C GLN A 48 0.31 -5.29 -0.09
N ARG A 49 1.27 -5.19 -1.01
CA ARG A 49 1.13 -4.39 -2.23
C ARG A 49 0.39 -5.15 -3.32
N ILE A 50 -0.51 -4.48 -4.00
CA ILE A 50 -1.14 -4.92 -5.24
C ILE A 50 -0.87 -3.90 -6.34
N LYS A 51 -1.03 -4.26 -7.61
CA LYS A 51 -1.04 -3.26 -8.70
C LYS A 51 -2.41 -3.22 -9.36
N LEU A 52 -2.95 -2.02 -9.50
CA LEU A 52 -4.09 -1.75 -10.35
C LEU A 52 -3.59 -1.43 -11.76
N VAL A 53 -4.18 -2.09 -12.75
CA VAL A 53 -4.08 -1.74 -14.17
C VAL A 53 -5.35 -1.02 -14.53
N LEU A 54 -5.27 0.31 -14.56
CA LEU A 54 -6.45 1.15 -14.76
C LEU A 54 -6.84 1.19 -16.24
N PRO A 55 -8.15 1.22 -16.55
CA PRO A 55 -8.61 1.36 -17.92
C PRO A 55 -8.14 2.70 -18.51
N LEU A 56 -7.83 2.70 -19.80
CA LEU A 56 -7.70 3.93 -20.56
C LEU A 56 -9.11 4.45 -20.87
N PRO A 57 -9.35 5.77 -20.82
CA PRO A 57 -10.61 6.35 -21.29
C PRO A 57 -10.93 5.85 -22.71
N GLU A 58 -12.17 5.44 -22.94
CA GLU A 58 -12.71 4.95 -24.23
C GLU A 58 -12.10 3.63 -24.77
N VAL A 59 -10.88 3.27 -24.38
CA VAL A 59 -10.14 2.10 -24.86
C VAL A 59 -10.25 0.91 -23.90
N GLY A 60 -10.32 1.16 -22.59
CA GLY A 60 -10.36 0.11 -21.57
C GLY A 60 -8.99 -0.55 -21.31
N ILE A 61 -8.98 -1.85 -21.07
CA ILE A 61 -7.77 -2.63 -20.73
C ILE A 61 -7.18 -3.28 -21.99
N VAL A 62 -6.00 -2.81 -22.40
CA VAL A 62 -5.25 -3.36 -23.55
C VAL A 62 -4.75 -4.78 -23.23
N ASP A 63 -4.93 -5.70 -24.17
CA ASP A 63 -4.49 -7.09 -23.99
C ASP A 63 -2.97 -7.23 -24.14
N VAL A 64 -2.28 -7.26 -23.01
CA VAL A 64 -0.86 -7.63 -22.90
C VAL A 64 -0.66 -9.07 -22.39
N GLY A 65 -1.74 -9.86 -22.38
CA GLY A 65 -1.79 -11.24 -21.91
C GLY A 65 -2.24 -11.41 -20.46
N LEU A 66 -2.70 -10.34 -19.78
CA LEU A 66 -3.15 -10.42 -18.39
C LEU A 66 -4.39 -11.31 -18.21
N ARG A 67 -5.22 -11.48 -19.26
CA ARG A 67 -6.41 -12.34 -19.24
C ARG A 67 -6.11 -13.83 -19.44
N LYS A 68 -4.86 -14.21 -19.78
CA LYS A 68 -4.49 -15.61 -19.97
C LYS A 68 -4.45 -16.35 -18.63
N VAL A 69 -4.80 -17.64 -18.65
CA VAL A 69 -4.77 -18.53 -17.48
C VAL A 69 -3.89 -19.74 -17.81
N PRO A 70 -2.73 -19.93 -17.14
CA PRO A 70 -2.16 -19.03 -16.13
C PRO A 70 -1.73 -17.67 -16.71
N THR A 71 -1.74 -16.63 -15.88
CA THR A 71 -1.18 -15.31 -16.26
C THR A 71 0.30 -15.50 -16.62
N PRO A 72 0.80 -14.95 -17.74
CA PRO A 72 2.19 -15.06 -18.14
C PRO A 72 3.15 -14.52 -17.07
N HIS A 73 4.43 -14.87 -17.17
CA HIS A 73 5.45 -14.39 -16.26
C HIS A 73 5.45 -12.84 -16.21
N PRO A 74 5.63 -12.20 -15.04
CA PRO A 74 5.58 -10.74 -14.91
C PRO A 74 6.47 -9.98 -15.90
N ARG A 75 7.69 -10.47 -16.14
CA ARG A 75 8.61 -9.89 -17.13
C ARG A 75 8.04 -9.89 -18.56
N GLU A 76 7.25 -10.90 -18.95
CA GLU A 76 6.72 -10.98 -20.31
C GLU A 76 5.61 -9.96 -20.55
N TRP A 77 4.55 -9.96 -19.73
CA TRP A 77 3.44 -9.03 -19.94
C TRP A 77 3.87 -7.59 -19.69
N TYR A 78 4.80 -7.36 -18.75
CA TYR A 78 5.35 -6.04 -18.49
C TYR A 78 6.22 -5.54 -19.66
N THR A 79 6.96 -6.43 -20.32
CA THR A 79 7.70 -6.07 -21.55
C THR A 79 6.72 -5.66 -22.66
N ARG A 80 5.67 -6.46 -22.90
CA ARG A 80 4.61 -6.10 -23.88
C ARG A 80 3.98 -4.75 -23.55
N TRP A 81 3.64 -4.51 -22.29
CA TRP A 81 3.09 -3.23 -21.81
C TRP A 81 4.05 -2.05 -22.03
N LYS A 82 5.35 -2.21 -21.76
CA LYS A 82 6.36 -1.18 -22.01
C LYS A 82 6.58 -0.90 -23.50
N SER A 83 6.39 -1.90 -24.36
CA SER A 83 6.49 -1.74 -25.81
C SER A 83 5.30 -1.01 -26.43
N LEU A 84 4.19 -0.82 -25.69
CA LEU A 84 3.05 -0.05 -26.18
C LEU A 84 3.40 1.45 -26.30
N PRO A 85 2.84 2.15 -27.30
CA PRO A 85 2.81 3.61 -27.32
C PRO A 85 2.24 4.17 -26.01
N ALA A 86 2.71 5.35 -25.59
CA ALA A 86 2.27 5.95 -24.34
C ALA A 86 0.73 6.10 -24.24
N SER A 87 0.06 6.43 -25.35
CA SER A 87 -1.40 6.55 -25.43
C SER A 87 -2.17 5.24 -25.27
N GLN A 88 -1.50 4.10 -25.45
CA GLN A 88 -2.09 2.76 -25.30
C GLN A 88 -1.62 2.06 -24.02
N ARG A 89 -0.80 2.72 -23.21
CA ARG A 89 -0.22 2.14 -22.01
C ARG A 89 -1.14 2.38 -20.82
N ASN A 90 -1.91 1.37 -20.43
CA ASN A 90 -2.75 1.42 -19.22
C ASN A 90 -1.95 1.89 -18.00
N PRO A 91 -2.43 2.86 -17.21
CA PRO A 91 -1.74 3.28 -16.00
C PRO A 91 -1.61 2.13 -15.01
N LEU A 92 -0.39 1.87 -14.54
CA LEU A 92 -0.09 0.93 -13.47
C LEU A 92 0.16 1.68 -12.17
N ARG A 93 -0.57 1.35 -11.10
CA ARG A 93 -0.38 1.98 -9.79
C ARG A 93 -0.37 0.94 -8.68
N THR A 94 0.54 1.11 -7.74
CA THR A 94 0.68 0.21 -6.59
C THR A 94 -0.18 0.72 -5.44
N TYR A 95 -0.97 -0.16 -4.83
CA TYR A 95 -1.84 0.16 -3.69
C TYR A 95 -1.69 -0.88 -2.58
N THR A 96 -2.07 -0.50 -1.36
CA THR A 96 -2.33 -1.45 -0.27
C THR A 96 -3.84 -1.67 -0.21
N PRO A 97 -4.34 -2.92 -0.29
CA PRO A 97 -5.75 -3.21 -0.05
C PRO A 97 -6.15 -2.80 1.37
N ALA A 98 -7.29 -2.14 1.51
CA ALA A 98 -7.87 -1.84 2.81
C ALA A 98 -8.57 -3.07 3.41
N ALA A 99 -8.98 -4.02 2.57
CA ALA A 99 -9.47 -5.33 2.97
C ALA A 99 -9.40 -6.31 1.78
N ILE A 100 -9.21 -7.58 2.07
CA ILE A 100 -9.25 -8.68 1.09
C ILE A 100 -10.19 -9.73 1.67
N ARG A 101 -11.26 -10.07 0.94
CA ARG A 101 -12.30 -11.01 1.35
C ARG A 101 -12.46 -12.09 0.27
N PRO A 102 -11.60 -13.13 0.25
CA PRO A 102 -11.63 -14.14 -0.80
C PRO A 102 -12.95 -14.92 -0.85
N ASP A 103 -13.57 -15.18 0.31
CA ASP A 103 -14.85 -15.89 0.39
C ASP A 103 -16.02 -15.14 -0.28
N GLU A 104 -15.95 -13.80 -0.28
CA GLU A 104 -16.87 -12.91 -0.99
C GLU A 104 -16.39 -12.57 -2.41
N ALA A 105 -15.17 -13.00 -2.75
CA ALA A 105 -14.46 -12.61 -3.96
C ALA A 105 -14.35 -11.08 -4.12
N GLU A 106 -14.00 -10.38 -3.03
CA GLU A 106 -13.88 -8.92 -2.99
C GLU A 106 -12.54 -8.41 -2.46
N ILE A 107 -12.15 -7.23 -2.93
CA ILE A 107 -11.03 -6.44 -2.42
C ILE A 107 -11.46 -4.98 -2.28
N ASP A 108 -11.23 -4.37 -1.13
CA ASP A 108 -11.36 -2.92 -0.96
C ASP A 108 -10.01 -2.24 -1.21
N VAL A 109 -10.04 -1.16 -1.97
CA VAL A 109 -8.88 -0.27 -2.18
C VAL A 109 -9.24 1.14 -1.78
N ASP A 110 -8.52 1.69 -0.80
CA ASP A 110 -8.63 3.09 -0.41
C ASP A 110 -7.68 3.92 -1.29
N VAL A 111 -8.25 4.69 -2.21
CA VAL A 111 -7.50 5.59 -3.10
C VAL A 111 -7.42 6.97 -2.45
N PHE A 112 -6.19 7.42 -2.16
CA PHE A 112 -5.94 8.80 -1.76
C PHE A 112 -6.12 9.73 -2.95
N LEU A 113 -7.00 10.72 -2.78
CA LEU A 113 -7.30 11.74 -3.76
C LEU A 113 -6.42 12.96 -3.50
N HIS A 114 -5.72 13.39 -4.53
CA HIS A 114 -4.77 14.50 -4.44
C HIS A 114 -4.89 15.41 -5.65
N GLU A 115 -4.46 16.66 -5.49
CA GLU A 115 -4.31 17.63 -6.57
C GLU A 115 -2.82 17.98 -6.81
N PRO A 116 -2.36 18.10 -8.06
CA PRO A 116 -3.11 17.78 -9.29
C PRO A 116 -3.42 16.28 -9.39
N ALA A 117 -4.63 15.94 -9.82
CA ALA A 117 -5.08 14.55 -9.91
C ALA A 117 -4.21 13.69 -10.85
N GLY A 118 -3.57 12.67 -10.28
CA GLY A 118 -2.93 11.61 -11.06
C GLY A 118 -3.94 10.61 -11.63
N PRO A 119 -3.52 9.67 -12.52
CA PRO A 119 -4.43 8.73 -13.18
C PRO A 119 -5.33 7.92 -12.25
N ALA A 120 -4.84 7.51 -11.08
CA ALA A 120 -5.65 6.77 -10.12
C ALA A 120 -6.60 7.65 -9.33
N SER A 121 -6.19 8.87 -8.95
CA SER A 121 -7.10 9.86 -8.34
C SER A 121 -8.25 10.17 -9.30
N HIS A 122 -7.92 10.47 -10.57
CA HIS A 122 -8.90 10.74 -11.61
C HIS A 122 -9.86 9.57 -11.86
N TRP A 123 -9.33 8.35 -11.97
CA TRP A 123 -10.15 7.14 -12.13
C TRP A 123 -11.06 6.92 -10.91
N ALA A 124 -10.55 7.01 -9.68
CA ALA A 124 -11.34 6.76 -8.48
C ALA A 124 -12.50 7.76 -8.32
N MET A 125 -12.31 9.02 -8.76
CA MET A 125 -13.35 10.05 -8.74
C MET A 125 -14.46 9.84 -9.76
N THR A 126 -14.18 9.12 -10.85
CA THR A 126 -15.11 8.99 -12.00
C THR A 126 -15.66 7.58 -12.18
N CYS A 127 -15.04 6.57 -11.56
CA CYS A 127 -15.47 5.18 -11.71
C CYS A 127 -16.85 4.92 -11.09
N ALA A 128 -17.55 3.95 -11.65
CA ALA A 128 -18.87 3.50 -11.22
C ALA A 128 -18.95 1.97 -11.15
N PRO A 129 -19.91 1.41 -10.38
CA PRO A 129 -20.16 -0.02 -10.40
C PRO A 129 -20.32 -0.57 -11.82
N GLY A 130 -19.63 -1.67 -12.10
CA GLY A 130 -19.55 -2.29 -13.43
C GLY A 130 -18.26 -1.98 -14.20
N ASP A 131 -17.54 -0.90 -13.85
CA ASP A 131 -16.29 -0.54 -14.54
C ASP A 131 -15.22 -1.63 -14.40
N GLU A 132 -14.61 -2.01 -15.52
CA GLU A 132 -13.59 -3.07 -15.57
C GLU A 132 -12.17 -2.56 -15.32
N LEU A 133 -11.38 -3.37 -14.63
CA LEU A 133 -9.93 -3.22 -14.50
C LEU A 133 -9.24 -4.56 -14.24
N MET A 134 -7.91 -4.56 -14.19
CA MET A 134 -7.14 -5.71 -13.73
C MET A 134 -6.44 -5.40 -12.41
N VAL A 135 -6.49 -6.34 -11.48
CA VAL A 135 -5.62 -6.35 -10.30
C VAL A 135 -4.50 -7.35 -10.54
N THR A 136 -3.26 -6.97 -10.27
CA THR A 136 -2.16 -7.93 -10.14
C THR A 136 -1.74 -8.04 -8.67
N GLY A 137 -1.63 -9.27 -8.18
CA GLY A 137 -1.40 -9.54 -6.76
C GLY A 137 -1.13 -11.01 -6.48
N PRO A 138 -0.92 -11.36 -5.20
CA PRO A 138 -0.60 -12.73 -4.82
C PRO A 138 -1.75 -13.69 -5.09
N ASP A 139 -1.40 -14.90 -5.51
CA ASP A 139 -2.33 -15.97 -5.84
C ASP A 139 -2.10 -17.13 -4.88
N ALA A 140 -3.12 -17.46 -4.09
CA ALA A 140 -3.06 -18.52 -3.07
C ALA A 140 -2.66 -19.88 -3.68
N ARG A 141 -2.97 -20.11 -4.96
CA ARG A 141 -2.63 -21.34 -5.68
C ARG A 141 -1.13 -21.48 -5.99
N ALA A 142 -0.37 -20.38 -5.91
CA ALA A 142 1.08 -20.38 -6.11
C ALA A 142 1.85 -20.66 -4.81
N GLY A 143 1.17 -20.71 -3.66
CA GLY A 143 1.81 -20.81 -2.35
C GLY A 143 2.40 -19.48 -1.86
N TYR A 144 2.69 -19.39 -0.56
CA TYR A 144 3.20 -18.17 0.06
C TYR A 144 4.58 -17.78 -0.48
N THR A 145 4.72 -16.51 -0.88
CA THR A 145 5.99 -15.98 -1.42
C THR A 145 6.62 -14.89 -0.57
N GLY A 146 5.86 -14.29 0.36
CA GLY A 146 6.28 -13.10 1.12
C GLY A 146 6.51 -11.84 0.28
N TYR A 147 6.36 -11.92 -1.04
CA TYR A 147 6.57 -10.79 -1.93
C TYR A 147 5.52 -9.70 -1.68
N GLY A 148 5.96 -8.43 -1.68
CA GLY A 148 5.04 -7.31 -1.58
C GLY A 148 4.68 -6.91 -0.15
N ILE A 149 5.25 -7.55 0.87
CA ILE A 149 4.99 -7.31 2.29
C ILE A 149 6.29 -6.83 2.95
N HIS A 150 6.22 -5.76 3.74
CA HIS A 150 7.38 -5.24 4.47
C HIS A 150 7.17 -5.22 5.99
N PHE A 151 5.92 -5.20 6.45
CA PHE A 151 5.57 -5.38 7.85
C PHE A 151 5.80 -6.83 8.27
N THR A 152 7.00 -7.10 8.78
CA THR A 152 7.50 -8.45 9.11
C THR A 152 8.19 -8.43 10.47
N PRO A 153 7.45 -8.14 11.57
CA PRO A 153 8.04 -8.17 12.90
C PRO A 153 8.50 -9.60 13.23
N PRO A 154 9.71 -9.79 13.78
CA PRO A 154 10.26 -11.13 14.06
C PRO A 154 9.51 -11.86 15.20
N THR A 155 8.87 -11.09 16.08
CA THR A 155 8.01 -11.54 17.17
C THR A 155 6.81 -10.61 17.26
N SER A 156 5.73 -11.02 17.94
CA SER A 156 4.60 -10.12 18.22
C SER A 156 5.09 -8.86 18.97
N PRO A 157 4.91 -7.65 18.40
CA PRO A 157 5.48 -6.46 19.01
C PRO A 157 4.65 -5.99 20.20
N THR A 158 5.30 -5.63 21.30
CA THR A 158 4.63 -4.96 22.46
C THR A 158 4.45 -3.46 22.21
N ARG A 159 5.33 -2.88 21.39
CA ARG A 159 5.37 -1.47 21.00
C ARG A 159 5.59 -1.33 19.52
N LEU A 160 4.81 -0.46 18.88
CA LEU A 160 4.87 -0.25 17.45
C LEU A 160 4.85 1.24 17.14
N LEU A 161 5.82 1.69 16.34
CA LEU A 161 5.81 3.01 15.74
C LEU A 161 5.50 2.89 14.24
N LEU A 162 4.42 3.54 13.81
CA LEU A 162 4.04 3.65 12.40
C LEU A 162 4.29 5.08 11.93
N VAL A 163 5.05 5.23 10.86
CA VAL A 163 5.44 6.54 10.32
C VAL A 163 5.13 6.62 8.84
N GLY A 164 4.50 7.70 8.39
CA GLY A 164 4.21 7.84 6.96
C GLY A 164 3.32 8.99 6.57
N ASP A 165 3.12 9.14 5.27
CA ASP A 165 2.20 10.13 4.70
C ASP A 165 0.85 9.48 4.34
N ALA A 166 -0.05 10.26 3.72
CA ALA A 166 -1.35 9.78 3.26
C ALA A 166 -1.27 8.45 2.48
N SER A 167 -0.26 8.23 1.64
CA SER A 167 -0.16 7.00 0.84
C SER A 167 0.00 5.73 1.69
N ALA A 168 0.46 5.86 2.93
CA ALA A 168 0.69 4.75 3.86
C ALA A 168 -0.52 4.44 4.77
N ILE A 169 -1.53 5.31 4.81
CA ILE A 169 -2.67 5.20 5.73
C ILE A 169 -3.43 3.87 5.62
N PRO A 170 -3.72 3.31 4.42
CA PRO A 170 -4.39 2.02 4.34
C PRO A 170 -3.60 0.89 5.02
N ALA A 171 -2.27 0.84 4.85
CA ALA A 171 -1.42 -0.14 5.53
C ALA A 171 -1.39 0.09 7.05
N MET A 172 -1.29 1.34 7.50
CA MET A 172 -1.32 1.67 8.92
C MET A 172 -2.63 1.25 9.58
N ARG A 173 -3.77 1.49 8.91
CA ARG A 173 -5.10 1.03 9.38
C ARG A 173 -5.12 -0.47 9.56
N ASN A 174 -4.67 -1.24 8.58
CA ASN A 174 -4.62 -2.70 8.65
C ASN A 174 -3.74 -3.19 9.81
N ILE A 175 -2.56 -2.59 9.96
CA ILE A 175 -1.61 -2.93 11.03
C ILE A 175 -2.21 -2.64 12.41
N VAL A 176 -2.74 -1.43 12.60
CA VAL A 176 -3.40 -1.04 13.84
C VAL A 176 -4.55 -1.96 14.16
N GLN A 177 -5.48 -2.17 13.22
CA GLN A 177 -6.67 -2.97 13.45
C GLN A 177 -6.30 -4.38 13.94
N THR A 178 -5.21 -4.94 13.42
CA THR A 178 -4.74 -6.28 13.83
C THR A 178 -4.09 -6.30 15.22
N HIS A 179 -3.38 -5.24 15.62
CA HIS A 179 -2.50 -5.26 16.80
C HIS A 179 -3.01 -4.46 18.01
N ARG A 180 -4.04 -3.61 17.84
CA ARG A 180 -4.50 -2.62 18.85
C ARG A 180 -4.82 -3.17 20.25
N HIS A 181 -5.13 -4.46 20.37
CA HIS A 181 -5.48 -5.07 21.65
C HIS A 181 -4.27 -5.58 22.45
N ALA A 182 -3.14 -5.85 21.79
CA ALA A 182 -1.96 -6.46 22.40
C ALA A 182 -0.70 -5.57 22.34
N THR A 183 -0.72 -4.52 21.51
CA THR A 183 0.43 -3.67 21.21
C THR A 183 0.09 -2.23 21.52
N ARG A 184 1.02 -1.51 22.17
CA ARG A 184 0.96 -0.05 22.25
C ARG A 184 1.41 0.51 20.90
N ILE A 185 0.54 1.25 20.23
CA ILE A 185 0.81 1.75 18.87
C ILE A 185 0.87 3.28 18.90
N GLU A 186 1.93 3.83 18.31
CA GLU A 186 2.08 5.26 18.05
C GLU A 186 2.12 5.49 16.54
N VAL A 187 1.34 6.45 16.06
CA VAL A 187 1.28 6.84 14.64
C VAL A 187 1.75 8.28 14.50
N LEU A 188 2.74 8.47 13.64
CA LEU A 188 3.22 9.78 13.20
C LEU A 188 2.90 9.93 11.71
N ALA A 189 1.98 10.84 11.38
CA ALA A 189 1.45 10.96 10.03
C ALA A 189 1.64 12.37 9.44
N GLU A 190 1.91 12.45 8.13
CA GLU A 190 1.82 13.70 7.36
C GLU A 190 0.56 13.67 6.50
N LEU A 191 -0.41 14.53 6.83
CA LEU A 191 -1.74 14.56 6.25
C LEU A 191 -2.22 16.00 6.09
N ALA A 192 -2.74 16.34 4.91
CA ALA A 192 -3.33 17.66 4.68
C ALA A 192 -4.59 17.88 5.51
N ASP A 193 -5.32 16.80 5.79
CA ASP A 193 -6.52 16.79 6.62
C ASP A 193 -6.38 15.70 7.69
N ALA A 194 -6.47 16.07 8.97
CA ALA A 194 -6.36 15.11 10.07
C ALA A 194 -7.56 14.15 10.12
N ASP A 195 -8.71 14.52 9.55
CA ASP A 195 -9.89 13.67 9.48
C ASP A 195 -9.68 12.45 8.57
N ASP A 196 -8.63 12.48 7.73
CA ASP A 196 -8.19 11.32 6.95
C ASP A 196 -7.64 10.17 7.79
N LEU A 197 -7.42 10.36 9.09
CA LEU A 197 -7.15 9.27 10.02
C LEU A 197 -8.42 8.42 10.28
N GLY A 198 -9.60 9.03 10.19
CA GLY A 198 -10.89 8.45 10.59
C GLY A 198 -11.23 8.74 12.05
N GLU A 199 -12.51 8.51 12.41
CA GLU A 199 -13.03 8.79 13.75
C GLU A 199 -12.26 8.03 14.85
N GLY A 200 -11.89 8.73 15.92
CA GLY A 200 -11.17 8.17 17.07
C GLY A 200 -9.64 8.09 16.90
N GLY A 201 -9.10 8.48 15.74
CA GLY A 201 -7.69 8.31 15.41
C GLY A 201 -7.33 6.86 15.10
N LEU A 202 -6.10 6.62 14.66
CA LEU A 202 -5.67 5.27 14.32
C LEU A 202 -5.28 4.48 15.56
N ALA A 203 -4.47 5.04 16.45
CA ALA A 203 -3.72 4.26 17.44
C ALA A 203 -3.82 4.81 18.87
N THR A 204 -3.11 4.16 19.81
CA THR A 204 -3.00 4.60 21.23
C THR A 204 -2.57 6.06 21.33
N LEU A 205 -1.68 6.49 20.45
CA LEU A 205 -1.34 7.88 20.23
C LEU A 205 -1.23 8.13 18.73
N THR A 206 -1.89 9.18 18.25
CA THR A 206 -1.78 9.60 16.85
C THR A 206 -1.42 11.08 16.81
N THR A 207 -0.38 11.42 16.05
CA THR A 207 0.02 12.81 15.80
C THR A 207 0.12 13.02 14.30
N ALA A 208 -0.67 13.95 13.78
CA ALA A 208 -0.65 14.36 12.38
C ALA A 208 -0.06 15.77 12.24
N VAL A 209 0.69 15.98 11.16
CA VAL A 209 1.18 17.29 10.74
C VAL A 209 0.77 17.56 9.29
N ALA A 210 0.47 18.81 8.97
CA ALA A 210 0.21 19.21 7.59
C ALA A 210 1.49 19.08 6.74
N PRO A 211 1.37 18.73 5.44
CA PRO A 211 2.52 18.69 4.53
C PRO A 211 3.12 20.08 4.33
N ASP A 212 4.44 20.10 4.18
CA ASP A 212 5.21 21.28 3.78
C ASP A 212 5.30 21.42 2.26
N VAL A 213 5.93 22.52 1.79
CA VAL A 213 6.29 22.71 0.39
C VAL A 213 7.16 21.56 -0.15
N SER A 214 8.06 21.03 0.69
CA SER A 214 8.87 19.87 0.35
C SER A 214 8.23 18.61 0.94
N PRO A 215 7.76 17.65 0.11
CA PRO A 215 7.07 16.47 0.61
C PRO A 215 7.89 15.67 1.62
N GLY A 216 7.24 15.24 2.71
CA GLY A 216 7.85 14.48 3.79
C GLY A 216 8.75 15.27 4.75
N SER A 217 9.03 16.55 4.48
CA SER A 217 9.89 17.35 5.36
C SER A 217 9.22 17.72 6.69
N ALA A 218 7.89 17.86 6.72
CA ALA A 218 7.14 18.04 7.96
C ALA A 218 7.14 16.74 8.78
N LEU A 219 6.91 15.59 8.11
CA LEU A 219 7.03 14.27 8.74
C LEU A 219 8.41 14.03 9.36
N GLU A 220 9.48 14.41 8.66
CA GLU A 220 10.84 14.30 9.18
C GLU A 220 11.06 15.10 10.46
N ARG A 221 10.57 16.35 10.51
CA ARG A 221 10.68 17.18 11.72
C ARG A 221 9.86 16.58 12.86
N LEU A 222 8.65 16.10 12.58
CA LEU A 222 7.81 15.43 13.57
C LEU A 222 8.54 14.23 14.17
N VAL A 223 9.12 13.35 13.35
CA VAL A 223 9.85 12.17 13.82
C VAL A 223 11.07 12.55 14.65
N ARG A 224 11.80 13.60 14.27
CA ARG A 224 12.96 14.09 15.04
C ARG A 224 12.55 14.57 16.42
N GLY A 225 11.54 15.43 16.49
CA GLY A 225 11.03 15.91 17.78
C GLY A 225 10.48 14.78 18.65
N TRP A 226 9.77 13.82 18.05
CA TRP A 226 9.33 12.61 18.73
C TRP A 226 10.51 11.76 19.23
N ALA A 227 11.55 11.60 18.42
CA ALA A 227 12.70 10.76 18.78
C ALA A 227 13.46 11.33 19.97
N ASP A 228 13.63 12.65 20.02
CA ASP A 228 14.28 13.35 21.13
C ASP A 228 13.47 13.24 22.44
N ALA A 229 12.14 13.23 22.35
CA ALA A 229 11.26 13.23 23.52
C ALA A 229 10.86 11.82 24.01
N ALA A 230 10.74 10.84 23.12
CA ALA A 230 9.97 9.61 23.39
C ALA A 230 10.55 8.32 22.79
N SER A 231 11.74 8.32 22.18
CA SER A 231 12.28 7.11 21.54
C SER A 231 12.78 6.02 22.51
N ALA A 232 13.08 6.36 23.76
CA ALA A 232 13.72 5.43 24.70
C ALA A 232 12.97 4.09 24.86
N PRO A 233 11.64 4.05 25.05
CA PRO A 233 10.91 2.77 25.13
C PRO A 233 10.99 1.92 23.86
N LEU A 234 11.01 2.54 22.67
CA LEU A 234 11.20 1.83 21.41
C LEU A 234 12.64 1.37 21.20
N ARG A 235 13.62 2.12 21.70
CA ARG A 235 15.03 1.74 21.66
C ARG A 235 15.30 0.54 22.56
N ASP A 236 14.83 0.59 23.81
CA ASP A 236 15.25 -0.31 24.87
C ASP A 236 14.42 -1.62 24.91
N ASP A 237 13.19 -1.62 24.40
CA ASP A 237 12.35 -2.82 24.30
C ASP A 237 12.72 -3.69 23.08
N ALA A 238 13.33 -4.84 23.30
CA ALA A 238 13.74 -5.78 22.25
C ALA A 238 12.58 -6.25 21.33
N THR A 239 11.34 -6.16 21.82
CA THR A 239 10.13 -6.54 21.08
C THR A 239 9.45 -5.35 20.39
N SER A 240 10.05 -4.16 20.42
CA SER A 240 9.55 -3.02 19.65
C SER A 240 9.71 -3.23 18.14
N TYR A 241 8.87 -2.55 17.37
CA TYR A 241 8.99 -2.53 15.91
C TYR A 241 8.67 -1.16 15.34
N VAL A 242 9.28 -0.83 14.21
CA VAL A 242 9.04 0.40 13.45
C VAL A 242 8.73 0.03 12.02
N TRP A 243 7.68 0.64 11.48
CA TRP A 243 7.32 0.54 10.07
C TRP A 243 7.17 1.95 9.48
N ILE A 244 7.82 2.19 8.34
CA ILE A 244 7.92 3.51 7.72
C ILE A 244 7.55 3.42 6.24
N ALA A 245 6.60 4.23 5.78
CA ALA A 245 6.25 4.29 4.36
C ALA A 245 5.82 5.68 3.91
N GLY A 246 6.12 6.03 2.66
CA GLY A 246 5.76 7.34 2.08
C GLY A 246 6.72 7.77 0.99
N GLU A 247 7.00 9.07 0.90
CA GLU A 247 7.98 9.63 -0.05
C GLU A 247 9.38 9.01 0.17
N THR A 248 9.99 8.51 -0.91
CA THR A 248 11.22 7.71 -0.87
C THR A 248 12.39 8.41 -0.18
N GLY A 249 12.62 9.69 -0.49
CA GLY A 249 13.68 10.48 0.13
C GLY A 249 13.46 10.68 1.64
N ALA A 250 12.23 11.05 2.02
CA ALA A 250 11.84 11.25 3.41
C ALA A 250 11.97 9.95 4.22
N VAL A 251 11.43 8.84 3.72
CA VAL A 251 11.55 7.51 4.34
C VAL A 251 13.02 7.15 4.61
N ALA A 252 13.91 7.38 3.64
CA ALA A 252 15.33 7.09 3.80
C ALA A 252 16.01 7.98 4.88
N ARG A 253 15.62 9.25 4.98
CA ARG A 253 16.13 10.18 6.00
C ARG A 253 15.59 9.85 7.40
N ILE A 254 14.30 9.57 7.52
CA ILE A 254 13.62 9.14 8.75
C ILE A 254 14.26 7.87 9.30
N ARG A 255 14.37 6.82 8.48
CA ARG A 255 14.98 5.54 8.89
C ARG A 255 16.38 5.75 9.44
N ARG A 256 17.22 6.49 8.71
CA ARG A 256 18.60 6.79 9.13
C ARG A 256 18.63 7.54 10.46
N HIS A 257 17.74 8.52 10.67
CA HIS A 257 17.68 9.23 11.94
C HIS A 257 17.31 8.30 13.09
N LEU A 258 16.26 7.48 12.95
CA LEU A 258 15.83 6.54 13.98
C LEU A 258 16.89 5.48 14.32
N THR A 259 17.65 5.00 13.34
CA THR A 259 18.70 4.00 13.57
C THR A 259 20.01 4.60 14.09
N SER A 260 20.46 5.74 13.54
CA SER A 260 21.78 6.31 13.85
C SER A 260 21.76 7.24 15.06
N VAL A 261 20.68 8.00 15.24
CA VAL A 261 20.53 8.95 16.35
C VAL A 261 19.62 8.35 17.43
N GLY A 262 18.47 7.80 17.03
CA GLY A 262 17.51 7.17 17.96
C GLY A 262 17.98 5.81 18.51
N GLY A 263 19.06 5.24 17.99
CA GLY A 263 19.65 3.99 18.47
C GLY A 263 18.78 2.74 18.28
N ILE A 264 17.69 2.81 17.50
CA ILE A 264 16.82 1.66 17.24
C ILE A 264 17.55 0.70 16.30
N THR A 265 17.69 -0.57 16.68
CA THR A 265 18.36 -1.57 15.83
C THR A 265 17.71 -1.67 14.45
N PRO A 266 18.49 -1.67 13.35
CA PRO A 266 17.94 -1.73 11.99
C PRO A 266 17.07 -2.97 11.72
N LYS A 267 17.25 -4.07 12.47
CA LYS A 267 16.44 -5.28 12.34
C LYS A 267 14.98 -5.10 12.81
N ARG A 268 14.71 -4.09 13.64
CA ARG A 268 13.36 -3.72 14.11
C ARG A 268 12.74 -2.59 13.28
N VAL A 269 13.40 -2.15 12.20
CA VAL A 269 12.91 -1.05 11.35
C VAL A 269 12.69 -1.55 9.93
N SER A 270 11.42 -1.70 9.56
CA SER A 270 11.00 -1.91 8.17
C SER A 270 10.65 -0.57 7.53
N PHE A 271 10.97 -0.42 6.24
CA PHE A 271 10.72 0.82 5.53
C PHE A 271 10.53 0.59 4.04
N LEU A 272 9.73 1.43 3.40
CA LEU A 272 9.49 1.37 1.96
C LEU A 272 9.13 2.75 1.37
N GLY A 273 9.76 3.13 0.26
CA GLY A 273 9.30 4.26 -0.55
C GLY A 273 8.06 3.87 -1.37
N TYR A 274 6.93 4.52 -1.12
CA TYR A 274 5.65 4.31 -1.82
C TYR A 274 5.53 5.18 -3.07
N TRP A 275 6.17 6.35 -3.05
CA TRP A 275 6.23 7.26 -4.18
C TRP A 275 7.52 8.10 -4.11
N LYS A 276 7.79 8.87 -5.16
CA LYS A 276 8.97 9.74 -5.25
C LYS A 276 8.53 11.07 -5.81
N HIS A 277 8.94 12.16 -5.16
CA HIS A 277 8.69 13.48 -5.71
C HIS A 277 9.51 13.70 -6.99
N GLY A 278 8.87 14.25 -8.03
CA GLY A 278 9.54 14.56 -9.29
C GLY A 278 9.77 13.39 -10.25
N GLY A 279 9.22 12.19 -10.00
CA GLY A 279 9.34 11.07 -10.95
C GLY A 279 8.81 9.73 -10.45
N PRO A 280 8.84 8.69 -11.31
CA PRO A 280 8.45 7.34 -10.89
C PRO A 280 9.45 6.75 -9.88
N LEU A 281 8.99 5.76 -9.10
CA LEU A 281 9.85 5.00 -8.19
C LEU A 281 10.92 4.17 -8.91
N VAL A 282 10.60 3.71 -10.12
CA VAL A 282 11.45 2.89 -10.98
C VAL A 282 11.27 3.40 -12.40
N ASP A 283 12.38 3.72 -13.06
CA ASP A 283 12.43 4.19 -14.45
C ASP A 283 12.08 3.08 -15.46
#